data_AF-A0A957ABN3-F1
#
_entry.id   AF-A0A957ABN3-F1
#
_cell.length_a   1.000
_cell.length_b   1.000
_cell.length_c   1.000
_cell.angle_alpha   90.00
_cell.angle_beta   90.00
_cell.angle_gamma   90.00
#
_symmetry.space_group_name_H-M   'P 1'
#
loop_
_entity.id
_entity.type
_entity.pdbx_description
1 polymer ?
#
loop_
_entity_poly.entity_id
_entity_poly.type
_entity_poly.pdbx_seq_one_letter_code
_entity_poly.pdbx_strand_id
1 'polypeptide(L)' 'MEQEERQGFVDRPLTAVFATVDRHGRPHAVPVWYLYRDGVFEVFTDRKSQKASNVRAT' A
#
# COMPACT_ATOMS: atom_id res chain seq x y z
N MET A 1 19.98 4.64 3.77
CA MET A 1 19.74 3.46 2.94
C MET A 1 20.13 3.77 1.53
N GLU A 2 21.02 2.96 1.00
CA GLU A 2 21.40 2.97 -0.41
C GLU A 2 20.23 2.48 -1.28
N GLN A 3 20.19 2.84 -2.57
CA GLN A 3 19.06 2.48 -3.45
C GLN A 3 18.93 0.96 -3.60
N GLU A 4 20.06 0.25 -3.68
CA GLU A 4 20.09 -1.22 -3.76
C GLU A 4 19.55 -1.89 -2.49
N GLU A 5 19.87 -1.33 -1.32
CA GLU A 5 19.37 -1.81 -0.03
C GLU A 5 17.84 -1.68 0.05
N ARG A 6 17.29 -0.55 -0.44
CA ARG A 6 15.83 -0.33 -0.51
C ARG A 6 15.17 -1.32 -1.44
N GLN A 7 15.76 -1.52 -2.62
CA GLN A 7 15.25 -2.44 -3.63
C GLN A 7 15.20 -3.87 -3.07
N GLY A 8 16.32 -4.35 -2.51
CA GLY A 8 16.38 -5.67 -1.89
C GLY A 8 15.43 -5.84 -0.70
N PHE A 9 15.12 -4.77 0.02
CA PHE A 9 14.11 -4.81 1.08
C PHE A 9 12.69 -5.01 0.53
N VAL A 10 12.30 -4.20 -0.47
CA VAL A 10 10.92 -4.24 -1.01
C VAL A 10 10.66 -5.48 -1.85
N ASP A 11 11.67 -6.10 -2.44
CA ASP A 11 11.51 -7.33 -3.26
C ASP A 11 11.16 -8.59 -2.43
N ARG A 12 11.22 -8.50 -1.10
CA ARG A 12 10.87 -9.59 -0.20
C ARG A 12 9.35 -9.73 -0.06
N PRO A 13 8.83 -10.96 0.16
CA PRO A 13 7.41 -11.20 0.43
C PRO A 13 7.05 -10.78 1.86
N LEU A 14 6.92 -9.46 2.07
CA LEU A 14 6.58 -8.86 3.37
C LEU A 14 5.13 -8.36 3.37
N THR A 15 4.68 -7.95 4.56
CA THR A 15 3.49 -7.12 4.70
C THR A 15 3.87 -5.66 4.84
N ALA A 16 3.03 -4.77 4.33
CA ALA A 16 3.15 -3.33 4.50
C ALA A 16 1.92 -2.79 5.25
N VAL A 17 2.06 -1.62 5.88
CA VAL A 17 0.92 -0.86 6.40
C VAL A 17 0.50 0.13 5.32
N PHE A 18 -0.67 -0.11 4.71
CA PHE A 18 -1.22 0.82 3.73
C PHE A 18 -2.14 1.83 4.42
N ALA A 19 -1.66 3.06 4.55
CA ALA A 19 -2.41 4.18 5.09
C ALA A 19 -3.10 4.97 3.98
N THR A 20 -4.40 5.19 4.15
CA THR A 20 -5.25 6.00 3.28
C THR A 20 -5.96 7.07 4.11
N VAL A 21 -6.42 8.14 3.48
CA VAL A 21 -7.20 9.19 4.15
C VAL A 21 -8.63 9.15 3.61
N ASP A 22 -9.62 9.24 4.49
CA ASP A 22 -11.01 9.33 4.07
C ASP A 22 -11.40 10.76 3.63
N ARG A 23 -12.62 10.93 3.11
CA ARG A 23 -13.15 12.25 2.69
C ARG A 23 -13.24 13.29 3.81
N HIS A 24 -13.11 12.88 5.07
CA HIS A 24 -13.15 13.74 6.25
C HIS A 24 -11.75 13.98 6.84
N GLY A 25 -10.68 13.57 6.15
CA GLY A 25 -9.30 13.76 6.60
C GLY A 25 -8.84 12.74 7.64
N ARG A 26 -9.60 11.66 7.87
CA ARG A 26 -9.29 10.67 8.92
C ARG A 26 -8.38 9.57 8.37
N PRO A 27 -7.32 9.19 9.10
CA PRO A 27 -6.42 8.12 8.67
C PRO A 27 -7.07 6.74 8.82
N HIS A 28 -6.85 5.88 7.83
CA HIS A 28 -7.18 4.46 7.85
C HIS A 28 -5.96 3.65 7.42
N ALA A 29 -5.32 2.97 8.37
CA ALA A 29 -4.11 2.19 8.19
C ALA A 29 -4.37 0.70 8.44
N VAL A 30 -4.01 -0.14 7.46
CA VAL A 30 -4.27 -1.58 7.52
C VAL A 30 -3.10 -2.38 6.96
N PRO A 31 -2.81 -3.58 7.50
CA PRO A 31 -1.81 -4.46 6.92
C PRO A 31 -2.28 -4.96 5.54
N VAL A 32 -1.33 -5.05 4.60
CA VAL A 32 -1.54 -5.60 3.26
C VAL A 32 -0.36 -6.47 2.85
N TRP A 33 -0.65 -7.51 2.07
CA TRP A 33 0.34 -8.11 1.20
C TRP A 33 0.55 -7.20 0.00
N TYR A 34 1.78 -7.13 -0.48
CA TYR A 34 2.13 -6.36 -1.66
C TYR A 34 3.06 -7.16 -2.57
N LEU A 35 3.14 -6.71 -3.81
CA LEU A 35 4.15 -7.09 -4.77
C LEU A 35 4.80 -5.81 -5.30
N TYR A 36 6.12 -5.72 -5.27
CA TYR A 36 6.85 -4.60 -5.83
C TYR A 36 7.37 -4.97 -7.22
N ARG A 37 6.95 -4.25 -8.25
CA ARG A 37 7.32 -4.47 -9.66
C ARG A 37 7.44 -3.15 -10.37
N ASP A 38 8.55 -2.95 -11.09
CA ASP A 38 8.78 -1.78 -11.95
C ASP A 38 8.53 -0.43 -11.24
N GLY A 39 8.88 -0.32 -9.96
CA GLY A 39 8.67 0.90 -9.18
C GLY A 39 7.28 1.05 -8.55
N VAL A 40 6.41 0.05 -8.69
CA VAL A 40 5.00 0.09 -8.27
C VAL A 40 4.72 -0.95 -7.20
N PHE A 41 3.98 -0.54 -6.16
CA PHE A 41 3.39 -1.45 -5.17
C PHE A 41 2.01 -1.89 -5.63
N GLU A 42 1.89 -3.15 -6.02
CA GLU A 42 0.61 -3.79 -6.31
C GLU A 42 0.00 -4.36 -5.04
N VAL A 43 -1.25 -4.00 -4.75
CA VAL A 43 -1.99 -4.46 -3.58
C VAL A 43 -3.36 -4.96 -4.01
N PHE A 44 -3.68 -6.21 -3.67
CA PHE A 44 -5.00 -6.78 -3.92
C PHE A 44 -5.93 -6.52 -2.73
N THR A 45 -7.16 -6.11 -3.01
CA THR A 45 -8.19 -5.90 -1.99
C THR A 45 -9.60 -6.05 -2.55
N ASP A 46 -10.57 -6.31 -1.67
CA ASP A 46 -11.98 -6.33 -2.06
C ASP A 46 -12.44 -4.94 -2.52
N ARG A 47 -13.28 -4.92 -3.56
CA ARG A 47 -13.81 -3.68 -4.17
C ARG A 47 -14.59 -2.81 -3.18
N LYS A 48 -15.21 -3.41 -2.16
CA LYS A 48 -16.00 -2.77 -1.10
C LYS A 48 -15.17 -2.40 0.13
N SER A 49 -13.86 -2.66 0.13
CA SER A 49 -13.00 -2.29 1.27
C SER A 49 -12.90 -0.77 1.45
N GLN A 50 -12.70 -0.32 2.70
CA GLN A 50 -12.55 1.11 3.01
C GLN A 50 -11.37 1.74 2.25
N LYS A 51 -10.23 1.03 2.15
CA LYS A 51 -9.06 1.51 1.39
C LYS A 51 -9.34 1.67 -0.11
N ALA A 52 -10.12 0.77 -0.72
CA ALA A 52 -10.54 0.91 -2.11
C ALA A 52 -11.49 2.11 -2.32
N SER A 53 -12.35 2.39 -1.34
CA SER A 53 -13.20 3.60 -1.35
C SER A 53 -12.35 4.88 -1.24
N ASN A 54 -11.43 4.92 -0.27
CA ASN A 54 -10.57 6.08 -0.02
C ASN A 54 -9.68 6.43 -1.23
N VAL A 55 -9.05 5.43 -1.86
CA VAL A 55 -8.20 5.64 -3.04
C VAL A 55 -9.00 6.17 -4.25
N ARG A 56 -10.27 5.80 -4.39
CA ARG A 56 -11.15 6.33 -5.47
C ARG A 56 -11.69 7.73 -5.20
N ALA A 57 -11.66 8.16 -3.95
CA ALA A 57 -12.13 9.47 -3.53
C ALA A 57 -11.04 10.55 -3.58
N THR A 58 -9.80 10.16 -3.91
CA THR A 58 -8.67 11.06 -4.20
C THR A 58 -8.74 11.54 -5.63
#